data_AF-A0A8T3LJR4-F1
#
_entry.id   AF-A0A8T3LJR4-F1
#
_cell.length_a   1.000
_cell.length_b   1.000
_cell.length_c   1.000
_cell.angle_alpha   90.00
_cell.angle_beta   90.00
_cell.angle_gamma   90.00
#
_symmetry.space_group_name_H-M   'P 1'
#
loop_
_entity.id
_entity.type
_entity.pdbx_description
1 polymer ?
#
loop_
_entity_poly.entity_id
_entity_poly.type
_entity_poly.pdbx_seq_one_letter_code
_entity_poly.pdbx_strand_id
1 'polypeptide(L)'
;MIQIDLPTLVKRLNLFSRQALEMAASECMSQQAAEITVSHVLIQMLAMPRSDLRVITRQGDIGMEELRQALTVENYTTARSADSYPAFSPMLV
;
A
#
# COMPACT_ATOMS: atom_id res chain seq x y z
N MET A 1 8.39 -13.32 18.22
CA MET A 1 8.16 -12.53 16.99
C MET A 1 9.24 -12.96 16.00
N ILE A 2 8.87 -13.55 14.86
CA ILE A 2 9.87 -13.98 13.86
C ILE A 2 10.57 -12.71 13.37
N GLN A 3 11.90 -12.67 13.41
CA GLN A 3 12.64 -11.55 12.81
C GLN A 3 12.60 -11.72 11.30
N ILE A 4 11.87 -10.82 10.65
CA ILE A 4 11.73 -10.75 9.21
C ILE A 4 12.69 -9.68 8.68
N ASP A 5 13.59 -10.07 7.78
CA ASP A 5 14.47 -9.14 7.09
C ASP A 5 13.71 -8.44 5.96
N LEU A 6 13.18 -7.24 6.25
CA LEU A 6 12.35 -6.45 5.33
C LEU A 6 13.03 -6.19 3.96
N PRO A 7 14.31 -5.80 3.88
CA PRO A 7 15.03 -5.72 2.61
C PRO A 7 14.95 -7.00 1.76
N THR A 8 15.02 -8.18 2.38
CA THR A 8 14.92 -9.45 1.65
C THR A 8 13.51 -9.71 1.15
N LEU A 9 12.47 -9.40 1.93
CA LEU A 9 11.08 -9.48 1.45
C LEU A 9 10.83 -8.55 0.26
N VAL A 10 11.25 -7.28 0.36
CA VAL A 10 11.06 -6.31 -0.72
C VAL A 10 11.79 -6.74 -2.00
N LYS A 11 12.97 -7.37 -1.89
CA LYS A 11 13.70 -7.93 -3.04
C LYS A 11 13.00 -9.11 -3.73
N ARG A 12 12.09 -9.81 -3.04
CA ARG A 12 11.32 -10.92 -3.60
C ARG A 12 10.07 -10.45 -4.34
N LEU A 13 9.64 -9.21 -4.15
CA LEU A 13 8.53 -8.63 -4.90
C LEU A 13 8.87 -8.59 -6.39
N ASN A 14 7.88 -8.90 -7.21
CA ASN A 14 7.98 -8.62 -8.63
C ASN A 14 8.07 -7.08 -8.85
N LEU A 15 8.50 -6.66 -10.05
CA LEU A 15 8.70 -5.24 -10.36
C LEU A 15 7.45 -4.40 -10.11
N PHE A 16 6.28 -4.94 -10.43
CA PHE A 16 5.00 -4.25 -10.33
C PHE A 16 4.62 -3.98 -8.86
N SER A 17 4.65 -5.02 -8.03
CA SER A 17 4.34 -4.92 -6.59
C SER A 17 5.35 -4.05 -5.87
N ARG A 18 6.63 -4.11 -6.26
CA ARG A 18 7.67 -3.23 -5.72
C ARG A 18 7.40 -1.76 -6.07
N GLN A 19 7.04 -1.47 -7.32
CA GLN A 19 6.68 -0.11 -7.75
C GLN A 19 5.45 0.42 -6.99
N ALA A 20 4.41 -0.40 -6.82
CA ALA A 20 3.24 -0.01 -6.03
C ALA A 20 3.59 0.32 -4.58
N LEU A 21 4.48 -0.47 -3.97
CA LEU A 21 4.98 -0.23 -2.61
C LEU A 21 5.81 1.06 -2.53
N GLU A 22 6.68 1.33 -3.51
CA GLU A 22 7.48 2.57 -3.59
C GLU A 22 6.57 3.80 -3.75
N MET A 23 5.54 3.72 -4.60
CA MET A 23 4.55 4.78 -4.76
C MET A 23 3.75 5.02 -3.47
N ALA A 24 3.35 3.95 -2.78
CA ALA A 24 2.64 4.04 -1.51
C ALA A 24 3.50 4.69 -0.42
N ALA A 25 4.79 4.34 -0.37
CA ALA A 25 5.75 4.96 0.55
C ALA A 25 5.91 6.47 0.27
N SER A 26 6.02 6.85 -1.00
CA SER A 26 6.09 8.26 -1.43
C SER A 26 4.85 9.06 -1.00
N GLU A 27 3.66 8.48 -1.20
CA GLU A 27 2.40 9.09 -0.78
C GLU A 27 2.31 9.20 0.75
N CYS A 28 2.66 8.16 1.49
CA CYS A 28 2.68 8.17 2.96
C CYS A 28 3.63 9.25 3.52
N MET A 29 4.79 9.45 2.89
CA MET A 29 5.71 10.54 3.23
C MET A 29 5.06 11.91 3.02
N SER A 30 4.40 12.12 1.86
CA SER A 30 3.71 13.38 1.55
C SER A 30 2.56 13.67 2.51
N GLN A 31 1.87 12.63 2.98
CA GLN A 31 0.73 12.75 3.90
C GLN A 31 1.14 12.71 5.38
N GLN A 32 2.44 12.56 5.67
CA GLN A 32 2.97 12.38 7.03
C GLN A 32 2.29 11.22 7.79
N ALA A 33 1.94 10.16 7.06
CA ALA A 33 1.24 9.00 7.59
C ALA A 33 2.13 8.19 8.55
N ALA A 34 1.53 7.67 9.62
CA ALA A 34 2.22 6.80 10.59
C ALA A 34 2.71 5.49 10.01
N GLU A 35 2.00 4.90 9.08
CA GLU A 35 2.38 3.60 8.56
C GLU A 35 2.07 3.51 7.08
N ILE A 36 2.87 2.71 6.39
CA ILE A 36 2.52 2.18 5.07
C ILE A 36 1.68 0.94 5.36
N THR A 37 0.39 1.03 5.03
CA THR A 37 -0.59 -0.05 5.25
C THR A 37 -0.84 -0.84 3.96
N VAL A 38 -1.51 -1.99 4.08
CA VAL A 38 -1.98 -2.75 2.92
C VAL A 38 -2.87 -1.88 2.02
N SER A 39 -3.74 -1.06 2.60
CA SER A 39 -4.66 -0.19 1.86
C SER A 39 -3.91 0.83 0.99
N HIS A 40 -2.83 1.43 1.50
CA HIS A 40 -1.99 2.33 0.69
C HIS A 40 -1.40 1.61 -0.53
N VAL A 41 -0.89 0.39 -0.37
CA VAL A 41 -0.33 -0.40 -1.49
C VAL A 41 -1.42 -0.79 -2.49
N LEU A 42 -2.59 -1.22 -2.01
CA LEU A 42 -3.71 -1.61 -2.89
C LEU A 42 -4.27 -0.41 -3.67
N ILE A 43 -4.33 0.79 -3.08
CA ILE A 43 -4.71 2.01 -3.80
C ILE A 43 -3.76 2.27 -4.97
N GLN A 44 -2.45 2.14 -4.75
CA GLN A 44 -1.45 2.30 -5.81
C GLN A 44 -1.56 1.21 -6.89
N MET A 45 -1.74 -0.05 -6.49
CA MET A 45 -1.99 -1.14 -7.44
C MET A 45 -3.26 -0.91 -8.26
N LEU A 46 -4.32 -0.33 -7.67
CA LEU A 46 -5.57 -0.04 -8.37
C LEU A 46 -5.41 1.07 -9.40
N ALA A 47 -4.54 2.05 -9.14
CA ALA A 47 -4.21 3.13 -10.07
C ALA A 47 -3.29 2.68 -11.21
N MET A 48 -2.43 1.67 -10.99
CA MET A 48 -1.51 1.18 -12.01
C MET A 48 -2.23 0.36 -13.10
N PRO A 49 -2.02 0.67 -14.39
CA PRO A 49 -2.58 -0.11 -15.49
C PRO A 49 -2.10 -1.57 -15.46
N ARG A 50 -2.99 -2.51 -15.80
CA ARG A 50 -2.70 -3.96 -15.87
C ARG A 50 -2.18 -4.59 -14.56
N SER A 51 -2.44 -3.99 -13.40
CA SER A 51 -2.22 -4.70 -12.14
C SER A 51 -3.10 -5.94 -12.05
N ASP A 52 -2.60 -6.97 -11.38
CA ASP A 52 -3.41 -8.14 -11.05
C ASP A 52 -4.64 -7.73 -10.24
N LEU A 53 -4.51 -6.72 -9.36
CA LEU A 53 -5.64 -6.18 -8.61
C LEU A 53 -6.76 -5.66 -9.53
N ARG A 54 -6.44 -4.93 -10.60
CA ARG A 54 -7.44 -4.47 -11.58
C ARG A 54 -8.07 -5.61 -12.36
N VAL A 55 -7.33 -6.70 -12.60
CA VAL A 55 -7.89 -7.90 -13.25
C VAL A 55 -8.85 -8.60 -12.30
N ILE A 56 -8.45 -8.79 -11.04
CA ILE A 56 -9.24 -9.44 -10.00
C ILE A 56 -10.53 -8.66 -9.74
N THR A 57 -10.46 -7.35 -9.54
CA THR A 57 -11.65 -6.53 -9.25
C THR A 57 -12.62 -6.52 -10.41
N ARG A 58 -12.11 -6.47 -11.65
CA ARG A 58 -12.96 -6.60 -12.85
C ARG A 58 -13.63 -7.98 -12.95
N GLN A 59 -12.93 -9.05 -12.65
CA GLN A 59 -13.49 -10.41 -12.69
C GLN A 59 -14.51 -10.65 -11.57
N GLY A 60 -14.29 -10.02 -10.41
CA GLY A 60 -15.18 -10.08 -9.25
C GLY A 60 -16.36 -9.10 -9.30
N ASP A 61 -16.54 -8.36 -10.39
CA ASP A 61 -17.56 -7.31 -10.53
C ASP A 61 -17.50 -6.24 -9.40
N ILE A 62 -16.29 -5.92 -8.97
CA ILE A 62 -16.03 -4.91 -7.93
C ILE A 62 -15.78 -3.56 -8.60
N GLY A 63 -16.60 -2.57 -8.25
CA GLY A 63 -16.45 -1.20 -8.72
C GLY A 63 -15.10 -0.61 -8.31
N MET A 64 -14.33 -0.11 -9.27
CA MET A 64 -13.00 0.47 -9.01
C MET A 64 -13.08 1.66 -8.05
N GLU A 65 -14.01 2.59 -8.27
CA GLU A 65 -14.13 3.77 -7.43
C GLU A 65 -14.68 3.44 -6.04
N GLU A 66 -15.62 2.51 -5.96
CA GLU A 66 -16.16 2.00 -4.70
C GLU A 66 -15.05 1.35 -3.85
N LEU A 67 -14.24 0.48 -4.46
CA LEU A 67 -13.10 -0.12 -3.77
C LEU A 67 -12.07 0.93 -3.35
N ARG A 68 -11.75 1.89 -4.21
CA ARG A 68 -10.82 2.99 -3.88
C ARG A 68 -11.32 3.78 -2.67
N GLN A 69 -12.61 4.08 -2.63
CA GLN A 69 -13.24 4.78 -1.51
C GLN A 69 -13.19 3.94 -0.24
N ALA A 70 -13.54 2.65 -0.30
CA ALA A 70 -13.48 1.74 0.84
C ALA A 70 -12.06 1.66 1.43
N LEU A 71 -11.04 1.51 0.58
CA LEU A 71 -9.63 1.47 0.98
C LEU A 71 -9.15 2.80 1.59
N THR A 72 -9.75 3.93 1.21
CA THR A 72 -9.41 5.25 1.75
C THR A 72 -10.02 5.46 3.14
N VAL A 73 -11.24 4.99 3.38
CA VAL A 73 -11.95 5.15 4.67
C VAL A 73 -11.25 4.40 5.81
N GLU A 74 -10.59 3.27 5.51
CA GLU A 74 -9.82 2.52 6.50
C GLU A 74 -8.52 3.23 6.94
N ASN A 75 -8.09 4.28 6.23
CA ASN A 75 -6.91 5.07 6.56
C ASN A 75 -7.26 6.27 7.48
N TYR A 76 -7.75 6.03 8.69
CA TYR A 76 -7.79 7.08 9.72
C TYR A 76 -6.36 7.30 10.26
N THR A 77 -5.70 8.32 9.73
CA THR A 77 -4.33 8.73 10.06
C THR A 77 -4.22 9.17 11.50
N THR A 78 -3.43 8.43 12.29
CA THR A 78 -2.76 9.03 13.44
C THR A 78 -1.57 9.81 12.89
N ALA A 79 -1.56 11.13 13.02
CA ALA A 79 -0.50 11.98 12.49
C ALA A 79 0.86 11.64 13.17
N ARG A 80 1.95 11.54 12.38
CA ARG A 80 3.31 11.42 12.93
C ARG A 80 3.89 12.76 13.34
N SER A 81 4.93 12.71 14.18
CA SER A 81 5.96 13.76 14.21
C SER A 81 6.70 13.81 12.87
N ALA A 82 6.95 15.01 12.35
CA ALA A 82 7.44 15.27 10.99
C ALA A 82 8.78 14.62 10.61
N ASP A 83 9.61 14.21 11.57
CA ASP A 83 11.00 13.77 11.33
C ASP A 83 11.21 12.25 11.19
N SER A 84 10.14 11.47 10.97
CA SER A 84 10.24 10.01 10.96
C SER A 84 9.64 9.36 9.72
N TYR A 85 10.39 8.44 9.10
CA TYR A 85 9.92 7.64 7.96
C TYR A 85 8.75 6.73 8.36
N PRO A 86 7.70 6.60 7.52
CA PRO A 86 6.59 5.70 7.75
C PRO A 86 7.09 4.26 7.87
N ALA A 87 6.68 3.56 8.92
CA ALA A 87 7.03 2.15 9.10
C ALA A 87 6.04 1.29 8.30
N PHE A 88 6.39 0.06 7.98
CA PHE A 88 5.39 -0.88 7.47
C PHE A 88 4.46 -1.30 8.60
N SER A 89 3.15 -1.25 8.36
CA SER A 89 2.17 -1.78 9.32
C SER A 89 2.41 -3.27 9.56
N PRO A 90 2.09 -3.81 10.75
CA PRO A 90 2.24 -5.24 11.03
C PRO A 90 1.48 -6.16 10.07
N MET A 91 0.37 -5.69 9.48
CA MET A 91 -0.40 -6.47 8.50
C MET A 91 0.28 -6.53 7.12
N LEU A 92 1.15 -5.58 6.81
CA LEU A 92 1.89 -5.53 5.55
C LEU A 92 3.11 -6.48 5.53
N VAL A 93 3.58 -6.94 6.69
CA VAL A 93 4.87 -7.66 6.87
C VAL A 93 4.73 -9.06 7.44
#